data_AF-A0A960ZT07-F1
#
_entry.id   AF-A0A960ZT07-F1
#
_cell.length_a   1.000
_cell.length_b   1.000
_cell.length_c   1.000
_cell.angle_alpha   90.00
_cell.angle_beta   90.00
_cell.angle_gamma   90.00
#
_symmetry.space_group_name_H-M   'P 1'
#
loop_
_entity.id
_entity.type
_entity.pdbx_description
1 polymer ?
#
loop_
_entity_poly.entity_id
_entity_poly.type
_entity_poly.pdbx_seq_one_letter_code
_entity_poly.pdbx_strand_id
1 'polypeptide(L)'
;MIAWFARNHVAATLLMLGILVAGAATLKWGQIPLEVFPDFPDRMITVNVPYPAATPDETEEMIVLKVEEAIQQVQGIKHILS
;
A
#
# COMPACT_ATOMS: atom_id res chain seq x y z
N MET A 1 -30.95 3.93 31.62
CA MET A 1 -30.02 2.91 31.07
C MET A 1 -28.82 2.68 31.99
N ILE A 2 -28.05 3.73 32.34
CA ILE A 2 -26.88 3.64 33.24
C ILE A 2 -27.25 3.16 34.65
N ALA A 3 -28.36 3.63 35.22
CA ALA A 3 -28.83 3.20 36.56
C ALA A 3 -29.22 1.70 36.64
N TRP A 4 -29.56 1.06 35.52
CA TRP A 4 -29.90 -0.36 35.47
C TRP A 4 -28.62 -1.22 35.50
N PHE A 5 -27.58 -0.81 34.77
CA PHE A 5 -26.24 -1.41 34.85
C PHE A 5 -25.63 -1.26 36.25
N ALA A 6 -25.84 -0.13 36.91
CA ALA A 6 -25.37 0.11 38.28
C ALA A 6 -26.06 -0.79 39.33
N ARG A 7 -27.33 -1.15 39.11
CA ARG A 7 -28.06 -2.09 40.01
C ARG A 7 -27.77 -3.55 39.70
N ASN A 8 -27.52 -3.88 38.43
CA ASN A 8 -27.25 -5.25 38.00
C ASN A 8 -25.76 -5.44 37.68
N HIS A 9 -24.96 -5.42 38.74
CA HIS A 9 -23.50 -5.56 38.67
C HIS A 9 -23.05 -6.81 37.88
N VAL A 10 -23.81 -7.91 37.95
CA VAL A 10 -23.52 -9.15 37.21
C VAL A 10 -23.55 -8.92 35.71
N ALA A 11 -24.55 -8.20 35.18
CA ALA A 11 -24.61 -7.89 33.75
C ALA A 11 -23.48 -6.96 33.30
N ALA A 12 -23.10 -5.99 34.13
CA ALA A 12 -21.97 -5.11 33.84
C ALA A 12 -20.64 -5.88 33.79
N THR A 13 -20.40 -6.79 34.74
CA THR A 13 -19.20 -7.63 34.80
C THR A 13 -19.13 -8.62 33.63
N LEU A 14 -20.25 -9.26 33.29
CA LEU A 14 -20.31 -10.16 32.12
C LEU A 14 -20.03 -9.41 30.81
N LEU A 15 -20.54 -8.18 30.68
CA LEU A 15 -20.28 -7.34 29.51
C LEU A 15 -18.81 -6.91 29.44
N MET A 16 -18.21 -6.48 30.56
CA MET A 16 -16.78 -6.18 30.63
C MET A 16 -15.94 -7.41 30.23
N LEU A 17 -16.25 -8.58 30.79
CA LEU A 17 -15.52 -9.82 30.53
C LEU A 17 -15.68 -10.25 29.06
N GLY A 18 -16.87 -10.08 28.48
CA GLY A 18 -17.10 -10.30 27.05
C GLY A 18 -16.25 -9.41 26.15
N ILE A 19 -16.12 -8.12 26.47
CA ILE A 19 -15.27 -7.18 25.73
C ILE A 19 -13.79 -7.59 25.85
N LEU A 20 -13.34 -7.98 27.05
CA LEU A 20 -11.95 -8.40 27.27
C LEU A 20 -11.60 -9.69 26.52
N VAL A 21 -12.50 -10.69 26.53
CA VAL A 21 -12.31 -11.94 25.79
C VAL A 21 -12.32 -11.68 24.28
N ALA A 22 -13.25 -10.86 23.79
CA ALA A 22 -13.30 -10.50 22.38
C ALA A 22 -12.03 -9.77 21.93
N GLY A 23 -11.58 -8.76 22.70
CA GLY A 23 -10.35 -8.04 22.42
C GLY A 23 -9.11 -8.93 22.45
N ALA A 24 -8.99 -9.81 23.45
CA ALA A 24 -7.89 -10.77 23.55
C ALA A 24 -7.91 -11.78 22.38
N ALA A 25 -9.09 -12.24 21.97
CA ALA A 25 -9.26 -13.13 20.82
C ALA A 25 -8.81 -12.45 19.53
N THR A 26 -9.21 -11.19 19.28
CA THR A 26 -8.79 -10.42 18.09
C THR A 26 -7.27 -10.25 18.01
N LEU A 27 -6.61 -9.97 19.15
CA LEU A 27 -5.15 -9.86 19.21
C LEU A 27 -4.45 -11.20 18.96
N LYS A 28 -5.02 -12.32 19.43
CA LYS A 28 -4.47 -13.66 19.24
C LYS A 28 -4.71 -14.22 17.84
N TRP A 29 -5.82 -13.87 17.21
CA TRP A 29 -6.18 -14.34 15.87
C TRP A 29 -5.42 -13.62 14.74
N GLY A 30 -4.63 -12.60 15.06
CA GLY A 30 -3.62 -12.04 14.15
C GLY A 30 -4.17 -11.40 12.88
N GLN A 31 -5.46 -11.04 12.85
CA GLN A 31 -6.10 -10.47 11.65
C GLN A 31 -5.85 -8.98 11.45
N ILE A 32 -4.95 -8.37 12.24
CA ILE A 32 -4.54 -6.99 12.03
C ILE A 32 -3.25 -7.06 11.20
N PRO A 33 -3.31 -6.91 9.87
CA PRO A 33 -2.11 -6.74 9.08
C PRO A 33 -1.40 -5.49 9.61
N LEU A 34 -0.24 -5.70 10.23
CA LEU A 34 0.59 -4.62 10.73
C LEU A 34 1.36 -4.06 9.53
N GLU A 35 0.66 -3.30 8.69
CA GLU A 35 1.29 -2.60 7.58
C GLU A 35 2.05 -1.39 8.13
N VAL A 36 3.37 -1.52 8.23
CA VAL A 36 4.28 -0.45 8.68
C VAL A 36 4.26 0.73 7.71
N PHE A 37 3.92 0.45 6.45
CA PHE A 37 3.66 1.44 5.41
C PHE A 37 2.39 1.01 4.69
N PRO A 38 1.39 1.90 4.52
CA PRO A 38 0.27 1.61 3.64
C PRO A 38 0.79 1.38 2.22
N ASP A 39 0.24 0.40 1.51
CA ASP A 39 0.52 0.18 0.09
C ASP A 39 0.03 1.40 -0.70
N PHE A 40 0.92 2.38 -0.90
CA PHE A 40 0.72 3.36 -1.95
C PHE A 40 0.91 2.62 -3.27
N PRO A 41 -0.08 2.61 -4.17
CA PRO A 41 0.14 2.04 -5.50
C PRO A 41 1.24 2.87 -6.15
N ASP A 42 2.43 2.26 -6.27
CA ASP A 42 3.56 2.88 -6.92
C ASP A 42 3.23 3.00 -8.41
N ARG A 43 2.93 4.22 -8.87
CA ARG A 43 2.58 4.50 -10.28
C ARG A 43 3.83 4.78 -11.11
N MET A 44 5.00 4.35 -10.63
CA MET A 44 6.28 4.55 -11.29
C MET A 44 6.78 3.23 -11.88
N ILE A 45 7.08 3.25 -13.18
CA ILE A 45 7.70 2.12 -13.89
C ILE A 45 9.09 2.56 -14.30
N THR A 46 10.12 1.86 -13.81
CA THR A 46 11.52 2.13 -14.14
C THR A 46 11.99 1.18 -15.23
N VAL A 47 12.51 1.72 -16.34
CA VAL A 47 13.06 0.95 -17.45
C VAL A 47 14.56 1.24 -17.54
N ASN A 48 15.40 0.24 -17.28
CA ASN A 48 16.85 0.37 -17.39
C ASN A 48 17.37 -0.42 -18.59
N VAL A 49 18.02 0.27 -19.53
CA VAL A 49 18.67 -0.36 -20.69
C VAL A 49 20.16 -0.03 -20.65
N PRO A 50 21.02 -0.95 -20.18
CA PRO A 50 22.46 -0.73 -20.19
C PRO A 50 22.99 -0.84 -21.63
N TYR A 51 23.49 0.26 -22.18
CA TYR A 51 24.15 0.28 -23.50
C TYR A 51 25.60 0.81 -23.40
N PRO A 52 26.56 -0.07 -23.06
CA PRO A 52 27.95 0.32 -22.94
C PRO A 52 28.58 0.59 -24.32
N ALA A 53 29.46 1.60 -24.39
CA ALA A 53 30.25 2.00 -25.56
C ALA A 53 29.52 2.78 -26.67
N ALA A 54 28.40 3.43 -26.37
CA ALA A 54 27.75 4.37 -27.30
C ALA A 54 28.05 5.82 -26.95
N THR A 55 28.07 6.68 -27.98
CA THR A 55 28.01 8.12 -27.76
C THR A 55 26.62 8.53 -27.23
N PRO A 56 26.52 9.63 -26.45
CA PRO A 56 25.23 10.10 -25.95
C PRO A 56 24.19 10.27 -27.06
N ASP A 57 24.60 10.89 -28.18
CA ASP A 57 23.74 11.12 -29.35
C ASP A 57 23.21 9.81 -29.96
N GLU A 58 24.08 8.80 -30.11
CA GLU A 58 23.68 7.49 -30.64
C GLU A 58 22.71 6.74 -29.71
N THR A 59 22.88 6.87 -28.39
CA THR A 59 22.01 6.21 -27.41
C THR A 59 20.62 6.86 -27.37
N GLU A 60 20.59 8.18 -27.51
CA GLU A 60 19.34 8.95 -27.56
C GLU A 60 18.51 8.56 -28.78
N GLU A 61 19.10 8.58 -29.98
CA GLU A 61 18.39 8.30 -31.23
C GLU A 61 18.00 6.82 -31.37
N MET A 62 18.86 5.89 -30.93
CA MET A 62 18.60 4.45 -31.11
C MET A 62 17.72 3.82 -30.04
N ILE A 63 17.79 4.28 -28.79
CA ILE A 63 17.15 3.63 -27.64
C ILE A 63 16.12 4.56 -27.01
N VAL A 64 16.53 5.73 -26.51
CA VAL A 64 15.66 6.62 -25.73
C VAL A 64 14.46 7.07 -26.56
N LEU A 65 14.70 7.63 -27.75
CA LEU A 65 13.65 8.16 -28.63
C LEU A 65 12.63 7.09 -29.01
N LYS A 66 13.09 5.88 -29.37
CA LYS A 66 12.21 4.76 -29.72
C LYS A 66 11.38 4.25 -28.55
N VAL A 67 11.96 4.23 -27.36
CA VAL A 67 11.27 3.84 -26.13
C VAL A 67 10.24 4.90 -25.76
N GLU A 68 10.55 6.19 -25.87
CA GLU A 68 9.60 7.27 -25.65
C GLU A 68 8.41 7.22 -26.62
N GLU A 69 8.66 7.06 -27.93
CA GLU A 69 7.60 6.93 -28.94
C GLU A 69 6.67 5.74 -28.67
N ALA A 70 7.22 4.60 -28.28
CA ALA A 70 6.44 3.39 -27.94
C ALA A 70 5.59 3.60 -26.68
N ILE A 71 6.10 4.33 -25.69
CA ILE A 71 5.45 4.58 -24.41
C ILE A 71 4.42 5.73 -24.52
N GLN A 72 4.63 6.71 -25.40
CA GLN A 72 3.66 7.79 -25.64
C GLN A 72 2.30 7.29 -26.12
N GLN A 73 2.23 6.11 -26.74
CA GLN A 73 0.98 5.48 -27.16
C GLN A 73 0.18 4.88 -26.00
N VAL A 74 0.79 4.73 -24.81
CA VAL A 74 0.16 4.14 -23.63
C VAL A 74 -0.64 5.22 -22.88
N GLN A 75 -1.97 5.06 -22.86
CA GLN A 75 -2.85 5.97 -22.12
C GLN A 75 -2.62 5.85 -20.61
N GLY A 76 -2.36 6.98 -19.94
CA GLY A 76 -2.23 7.06 -18.48
C GLY A 76 -0.87 7.53 -17.96
N ILE A 77 0.10 7.79 -18.83
CA ILE A 77 1.44 8.25 -18.45
C ILE A 77 1.45 9.78 -18.36
N LYS A 78 1.80 10.31 -17.18
CA LYS A 78 1.76 11.75 -16.89
C LYS A 78 3.10 12.44 -17.10
N HIS A 79 4.21 11.74 -16.82
CA HIS A 79 5.58 12.24 -16.93
C HIS A 79 6.53 11.12 -17.35
N ILE A 80 7.47 11.46 -18.24
CA ILE A 80 8.60 10.62 -18.65
C ILE A 80 9.87 11.34 -18.15
N LEU A 81 10.78 10.60 -17.53
CA LEU A 81 12.08 11.10 -17.07
C LEU A 81 13.15 10.23 -17.72
N SER A 82 14.03 10.84 -18.50
CA SER A 82 15.17 10.20 -19.18
C SER A 82 16.49 10.58 -18.53
#